data_AF-A0A7J4I2C1-F1
#
_entry.id   AF-A0A7J4I2C1-F1
#
_cell.length_a   1.000
_cell.length_b   1.000
_cell.length_c   1.000
_cell.angle_alpha   90.00
_cell.angle_beta   90.00
_cell.angle_gamma   90.00
#
_symmetry.space_group_name_H-M   'P 1'
#
loop_
_entity.id
_entity.type
_entity.pdbx_description
1 polymer ?
#
loop_
_entity_poly.entity_id
_entity_poly.type
_entity_poly.pdbx_seq_one_letter_code
_entity_poly.pdbx_strand_id
1 'polypeptide(L)'
;MVDIPNDEPSEDYDIVPHKRLIELQKQVEDLKKNPYGSTDSGKKMMETMTNLTTSIDGLLTLFKDAAQEMRVEEHDVGILSKNMRPLMEKLDELIEQNKKIARGIIAIADMVKEHGERLDQLSGPGQRRPLP
;
A
#
# COMPACT_ATOMS: atom_id res chain seq x y z
N MET A 1 -3.10 -35.25 86.46
CA MET A 1 -4.01 -36.14 85.71
C MET A 1 -4.82 -35.25 84.79
N VAL A 2 -4.53 -35.29 83.49
CA VAL A 2 -5.28 -34.56 82.46
C VAL A 2 -6.07 -35.63 81.73
N ASP A 3 -7.39 -35.60 81.87
CA ASP A 3 -8.29 -36.45 81.09
C ASP A 3 -8.18 -36.07 79.62
N ILE A 4 -7.61 -36.98 78.83
CA ILE A 4 -7.67 -36.92 77.36
C ILE A 4 -9.04 -37.49 76.99
N PRO A 5 -9.93 -36.71 76.35
CA PRO A 5 -11.18 -37.23 75.83
C PRO A 5 -10.85 -38.30 74.78
N ASN A 6 -11.42 -39.47 74.96
CA ASN A 6 -11.39 -40.56 74.00
C ASN A 6 -12.27 -40.16 72.80
N ASP A 7 -11.66 -39.55 71.78
CA ASP A 7 -12.32 -39.38 70.48
C ASP A 7 -12.50 -40.78 69.87
N GLU A 8 -13.70 -41.32 70.06
CA GLU A 8 -14.22 -42.47 69.31
C GLU A 8 -13.94 -42.26 67.82
N PRO A 9 -13.43 -43.26 67.09
CA PRO A 9 -13.25 -43.14 65.65
C PRO A 9 -14.64 -42.93 65.04
N SER A 10 -14.87 -41.76 64.46
CA SER A 10 -16.05 -41.48 63.64
C SER A 10 -16.08 -42.47 62.48
N GLU A 11 -16.80 -43.59 62.67
CA GLU A 11 -17.13 -44.58 61.65
C GLU A 11 -18.15 -44.01 60.66
N ASP A 12 -17.79 -42.90 60.02
CA ASP A 12 -18.48 -42.38 58.84
C ASP A 12 -17.47 -42.37 57.68
N TYR A 13 -16.82 -43.52 57.48
CA TYR A 13 -16.23 -43.83 56.19
C TYR A 13 -17.39 -44.13 55.25
N ASP A 14 -17.96 -43.06 54.68
CA ASP A 14 -18.78 -43.12 53.48
C ASP A 14 -18.10 -44.08 52.51
N ILE A 15 -18.66 -45.28 52.33
CA ILE A 15 -18.08 -46.31 51.47
C ILE A 15 -18.22 -45.82 50.04
N VAL A 16 -17.27 -44.99 49.60
CA VAL A 16 -17.16 -44.59 48.21
C VAL A 16 -16.84 -45.87 47.44
N PRO A 17 -17.67 -46.30 46.48
CA PRO A 17 -17.41 -47.52 45.74
C PRO A 17 -16.00 -47.48 45.14
N HIS A 18 -15.15 -48.47 45.43
CA HIS A 18 -13.77 -48.51 44.92
C HIS A 18 -13.69 -48.32 43.40
N LYS A 19 -14.69 -48.81 42.67
CA LYS A 19 -14.83 -48.57 41.23
C LYS A 19 -14.87 -47.08 40.87
N ARG A 20 -15.60 -46.27 41.63
CA ARG A 20 -15.72 -44.82 41.42
C ARG A 20 -14.43 -44.09 41.76
N LEU A 21 -13.70 -44.55 42.79
CA LEU A 21 -12.37 -44.02 43.13
C LEU A 21 -11.35 -44.30 42.02
N ILE A 22 -11.34 -45.52 41.49
CA ILE A 22 -10.45 -45.90 40.38
C ILE A 22 -10.80 -45.13 39.11
N GLU A 23 -12.09 -44.96 38.81
CA GLU A 23 -12.56 -44.14 37.69
C GLU A 23 -12.16 -42.67 37.86
N LEU A 24 -12.31 -42.09 39.05
CA LEU A 24 -11.85 -40.72 39.34
C LEU A 24 -10.33 -40.61 39.20
N GLN A 25 -9.58 -41.55 39.75
CA GLN A 25 -8.12 -41.55 39.68
C GLN A 25 -7.66 -41.59 38.22
N LYS A 26 -8.29 -42.42 37.39
CA LYS A 26 -8.02 -42.48 35.95
C LYS A 26 -8.36 -41.16 35.26
N GLN A 27 -9.51 -40.56 35.54
CA GLN A 27 -9.89 -39.26 34.98
C GLN A 27 -8.92 -38.15 35.38
N VAL A 28 -8.43 -38.16 36.63
CA VAL A 28 -7.43 -37.19 37.12
C VAL A 28 -6.07 -37.42 36.47
N GLU A 29 -5.63 -38.66 36.29
CA GLU A 29 -4.40 -38.96 35.56
C GLU A 29 -4.47 -38.55 34.09
N ASP A 30 -5.60 -38.81 33.43
CA ASP A 30 -5.84 -38.44 32.05
C ASP A 30 -5.86 -36.91 31.90
N LEU A 31 -6.47 -36.19 32.85
CA LEU A 31 -6.45 -34.73 32.90
C LEU A 31 -5.05 -34.17 33.21
N LYS A 32 -4.27 -34.82 34.09
CA LYS A 32 -2.87 -34.44 34.35
C LYS A 32 -1.97 -34.62 33.13
N LYS A 33 -2.21 -35.68 32.34
CA LYS A 33 -1.45 -35.98 31.12
C LYS A 33 -1.81 -35.04 29.96
N ASN A 34 -3.08 -34.62 29.86
CA ASN A 34 -3.55 -33.72 28.81
C ASN A 34 -4.53 -32.66 29.36
N PRO A 35 -4.03 -31.65 30.11
CA PRO A 35 -4.88 -30.65 30.78
C PRO A 35 -5.74 -29.84 29.80
N TYR A 36 -5.27 -29.67 28.57
CA TYR A 36 -5.96 -28.91 27.52
C TYR A 36 -6.47 -29.77 26.35
N GLY A 37 -6.10 -31.06 26.29
CA GLY A 37 -6.45 -31.93 25.16
C GLY A 37 -7.81 -32.63 25.29
N SER A 38 -8.20 -32.95 26.53
CA SER A 38 -9.36 -33.80 26.80
C SER A 38 -10.62 -33.04 27.22
N THR A 39 -10.50 -31.75 27.56
CA THR A 39 -11.64 -30.92 27.99
C THR A 39 -12.14 -30.07 26.81
N ASP A 40 -13.46 -29.84 26.73
CA ASP A 40 -14.05 -28.99 25.69
C ASP A 40 -13.51 -27.56 25.73
N SER A 41 -13.23 -27.05 26.94
CA SER A 41 -12.59 -25.73 27.12
C SER A 41 -11.17 -25.68 26.57
N GLY A 42 -10.38 -26.74 26.72
CA GLY A 42 -9.01 -26.81 26.21
C GLY A 42 -8.97 -26.89 24.68
N LYS A 43 -9.88 -27.66 24.07
CA LYS A 43 -10.05 -27.70 22.60
C LYS A 43 -10.42 -26.34 22.03
N LYS A 44 -11.40 -25.66 22.64
CA LYS A 44 -11.83 -24.31 22.22
C LYS A 44 -10.73 -23.27 22.36
N MET A 45 -9.91 -23.37 23.42
CA MET A 45 -8.75 -22.52 23.60
C MET A 45 -7.71 -22.76 22.49
N MET A 46 -7.44 -24.02 22.14
CA MET A 46 -6.50 -24.36 21.07
C MET A 46 -6.97 -23.84 19.71
N GLU A 47 -8.26 -24.01 19.39
CA GLU A 47 -8.88 -23.44 18.20
C GLU A 47 -8.76 -21.91 18.14
N THR A 48 -9.02 -21.23 19.27
CA THR A 48 -8.88 -19.77 19.36
C THR A 48 -7.44 -19.32 19.13
N MET A 49 -6.46 -20.05 19.67
CA MET A 49 -5.04 -19.79 19.45
C MET A 49 -4.64 -20.01 17.99
N THR A 50 -5.13 -21.07 17.35
CA THR A 50 -4.90 -21.30 15.91
C THR A 50 -5.49 -20.18 15.07
N ASN A 51 -6.73 -19.75 15.36
CA ASN A 51 -7.38 -18.64 14.65
C ASN A 51 -6.61 -17.32 14.85
N LEU A 52 -6.08 -17.08 16.04
CA LEU A 52 -5.26 -15.91 16.33
C LEU A 52 -3.94 -15.94 15.53
N THR A 53 -3.23 -17.06 15.52
CA THR A 53 -2.00 -17.22 14.73
C THR A 53 -2.26 -16.95 13.25
N THR A 54 -3.32 -17.55 12.69
CA THR A 54 -3.73 -17.29 11.29
C THR A 54 -4.04 -15.81 11.04
N SER A 55 -4.68 -15.14 12.00
CA SER A 55 -4.98 -13.71 11.89
C SER A 55 -3.71 -12.86 11.91
N ILE A 56 -2.73 -13.23 12.75
CA ILE A 56 -1.42 -12.56 12.81
C ILE A 56 -0.63 -12.78 11.52
N ASP A 57 -0.63 -14.00 10.97
CA ASP A 57 0.03 -14.30 9.70
C ASP A 57 -0.60 -13.53 8.54
N GLY A 58 -1.93 -13.40 8.54
CA GLY A 58 -2.67 -12.56 7.60
C GLY A 58 -2.26 -11.09 7.70
N LEU A 59 -2.14 -10.56 8.92
CA LEU A 59 -1.69 -9.19 9.17
C LEU A 59 -0.24 -8.97 8.71
N LEU A 60 0.65 -9.92 8.97
CA LEU A 60 2.04 -9.87 8.51
C LEU A 60 2.15 -9.88 6.98
N THR A 61 1.27 -10.63 6.32
CA THR A 61 1.19 -10.67 4.85
C THR A 61 0.74 -9.33 4.30
N LEU A 62 -0.34 -8.75 4.85
CA LEU A 62 -0.79 -7.41 4.50
C LEU A 62 0.30 -6.35 4.64
N PHE A 63 1.07 -6.38 5.73
CA PHE A 63 2.18 -5.44 5.91
C PHE A 63 3.31 -5.65 4.90
N LYS A 64 3.61 -6.90 4.50
CA LYS A 64 4.60 -7.19 3.46
C LYS A 64 4.12 -6.67 2.10
N ASP A 65 2.87 -6.90 1.77
CA ASP A 65 2.26 -6.47 0.51
C ASP A 65 2.24 -4.94 0.42
N ALA A 66 1.79 -4.27 1.48
CA ALA A 66 1.80 -2.81 1.57
C ALA A 66 3.23 -2.24 1.46
N ALA A 67 4.21 -2.85 2.15
CA ALA A 67 5.60 -2.41 2.07
C ALA A 67 6.20 -2.64 0.67
N GLN A 68 5.78 -3.68 -0.05
CA GLN A 68 6.19 -3.92 -1.42
C GLN A 68 5.57 -2.91 -2.38
N GLU A 69 4.27 -2.63 -2.24
CA GLU A 69 3.56 -1.64 -3.06
C GLU A 69 4.17 -0.23 -2.90
N MET A 70 4.45 0.20 -1.67
CA MET A 70 5.12 1.48 -1.40
C MET A 70 6.50 1.59 -2.07
N ARG A 71 7.28 0.50 -2.11
CA ARG A 71 8.59 0.49 -2.80
C ARG A 71 8.46 0.61 -4.31
N VAL A 72 7.42 0.00 -4.89
CA VAL A 72 7.13 0.10 -6.33
C VAL A 72 6.71 1.53 -6.67
N GLU A 73 5.84 2.14 -5.88
CA GLU A 73 5.42 3.54 -6.07
C GLU A 73 6.61 4.51 -5.99
N GLU A 74 7.49 4.37 -5.01
CA GLU A 74 8.69 5.22 -4.89
C GLU A 74 9.63 5.07 -6.11
N HIS A 75 9.80 3.85 -6.62
CA HIS A 75 10.62 3.57 -7.79
C HIS A 75 10.02 4.18 -9.06
N ASP A 76 8.71 4.02 -9.26
CA ASP A 76 8.01 4.50 -10.46
C ASP A 76 7.93 6.03 -10.50
N VAL A 77 7.69 6.69 -9.35
CA VAL A 77 7.76 8.15 -9.23
C VAL A 77 9.19 8.65 -9.52
N GLY A 78 10.20 7.92 -9.05
CA GLY A 78 11.61 8.23 -9.31
C GLY A 78 11.98 8.14 -10.80
N ILE A 79 11.50 7.13 -11.51
CA ILE A 79 11.73 6.96 -12.96
C ILE A 79 10.94 7.99 -13.78
N LEU A 80 9.68 8.21 -13.44
CA LEU A 80 8.83 9.18 -14.14
C LEU A 80 9.41 10.59 -14.04
N SER A 81 9.86 10.99 -12.84
CA SER A 81 10.50 12.29 -12.61
C SER A 81 11.81 12.45 -13.41
N LYS A 82 12.65 11.41 -13.47
CA LYS A 82 13.90 11.43 -14.24
C LYS A 82 13.68 11.52 -15.75
N ASN A 83 12.64 10.90 -16.28
CA ASN A 83 12.36 10.92 -17.72
C ASN A 83 11.52 12.14 -18.15
N MET A 84 10.71 12.71 -17.25
CA MET A 84 9.91 13.90 -17.54
C MET A 84 10.74 15.18 -17.60
N ARG A 85 11.79 15.33 -16.79
CA ARG A 85 12.65 16.53 -16.81
C ARG A 85 13.28 16.80 -18.19
N PRO A 86 14.00 15.84 -18.82
CA PRO A 86 14.57 16.05 -20.14
C PRO A 86 13.52 16.31 -21.22
N LEU A 87 12.31 15.74 -21.07
CA LEU A 87 11.21 15.99 -21.99
C LEU A 87 10.70 17.43 -21.85
N MET A 88 10.59 17.94 -20.63
CA MET A 88 10.14 19.30 -20.35
C MET A 88 11.15 20.33 -20.85
N GLU A 89 12.45 20.08 -20.66
CA GLU A 89 13.53 20.90 -21.23
C GLU A 89 13.45 20.96 -22.76
N LYS A 90 13.22 19.82 -23.43
CA LYS A 90 13.03 19.79 -24.89
C LYS A 90 11.78 20.52 -25.36
N LEU A 91 10.70 20.48 -24.58
CA LEU A 91 9.47 21.23 -24.89
C LEU A 91 9.71 22.74 -24.77
N ASP A 92 10.42 23.19 -23.74
CA ASP A 92 10.80 24.60 -23.59
C ASP A 92 11.70 25.06 -24.74
N GLU A 93 12.66 24.23 -25.17
CA GLU A 93 13.47 24.51 -26.36
C GLU A 93 12.61 24.64 -27.63
N LEU A 94 11.64 23.74 -27.84
CA LEU A 94 10.71 23.80 -28.97
C LEU A 94 9.86 25.07 -28.93
N ILE A 95 9.38 25.48 -27.75
CA ILE A 95 8.63 26.71 -27.56
C ILE A 95 9.49 27.92 -27.93
N GLU A 96 10.73 27.98 -27.46
CA GLU A 96 11.65 29.08 -27.78
C GLU A 96 12.03 29.11 -29.27
N GLN A 97 12.24 27.95 -29.90
CA GLN A 97 12.45 27.85 -31.34
C GLN A 97 11.24 28.37 -32.11
N ASN A 98 10.02 27.96 -31.72
CA ASN A 98 8.79 28.44 -32.35
C ASN A 98 8.62 29.95 -32.20
N LYS A 99 8.94 30.53 -31.03
CA LYS A 99 8.96 31.99 -30.85
C LYS A 99 9.95 32.67 -31.78
N LYS A 100 11.17 32.13 -31.94
CA LYS A 100 12.19 32.67 -32.86
C LYS A 100 11.74 32.60 -34.31
N ILE A 101 11.17 31.47 -34.74
CA ILE A 101 10.63 31.30 -36.10
C ILE A 101 9.51 32.32 -36.35
N ALA A 102 8.56 32.45 -35.42
CA ALA A 102 7.46 33.41 -35.54
C ALA A 102 7.98 34.85 -35.69
N ARG A 103 8.97 35.26 -34.89
CA ARG A 103 9.62 36.57 -35.02
C ARG A 103 10.32 36.74 -36.37
N GLY A 104 11.00 35.70 -36.85
CA GLY A 104 11.64 35.70 -38.17
C GLY A 104 10.63 35.88 -39.31
N ILE A 105 9.49 35.20 -39.25
CA ILE A 105 8.41 35.34 -40.23
C ILE A 105 7.87 36.77 -40.26
N ILE A 106 7.63 37.37 -39.09
CA ILE A 106 7.18 38.77 -38.99
C ILE A 106 8.22 39.71 -39.62
N ALA A 107 9.51 39.54 -39.29
CA ALA A 107 10.57 40.38 -39.85
C ALA A 107 10.66 40.26 -41.39
N ILE A 108 10.49 39.07 -41.95
CA ILE A 108 10.45 38.87 -43.41
C ILE A 108 9.23 39.57 -44.00
N ALA A 109 8.05 39.43 -43.39
CA ALA A 109 6.84 40.09 -43.84
C ALA A 109 7.00 41.63 -43.87
N ASP A 110 7.62 42.20 -42.84
CA ASP A 110 7.92 43.63 -42.76
C ASP A 110 8.90 44.08 -43.85
N MET A 111 9.98 43.32 -44.10
CA MET A 111 10.94 43.63 -45.17
C MET A 111 10.31 43.59 -46.57
N VAL A 112 9.45 42.59 -46.83
CA VAL A 112 8.74 42.44 -48.10
C VAL A 112 7.76 43.60 -48.30
N LYS A 113 7.05 44.00 -47.25
CA LYS A 113 6.15 45.16 -47.28
C LYS A 113 6.91 46.46 -47.58
N GLU A 114 8.03 46.70 -46.89
CA GLU A 114 8.88 47.88 -47.13
C GLU A 114 9.41 47.92 -48.58
N HIS A 115 9.81 46.76 -49.14
CA HIS A 115 10.26 46.67 -50.53
C HIS A 115 9.13 46.93 -51.53
N GLY A 116 7.92 46.43 -51.26
CA GLY A 116 6.73 46.71 -52.06
C GLY A 116 6.39 48.21 -52.07
N GLU A 117 6.38 48.84 -50.90
CA GLU A 117 6.10 50.27 -50.75
C GLU A 117 7.14 51.15 -51.48
N ARG A 118 8.42 50.75 -51.47
CA ARG A 118 9.49 51.44 -52.23
C ARG A 118 9.33 51.28 -53.75
N LEU A 119 8.94 50.10 -54.22
CA LEU A 119 8.69 49.84 -55.63
C LEU A 119 7.49 50.64 -56.14
N ASP A 120 6.44 50.77 -55.33
CA ASP A 120 5.26 51.58 -55.66
C ASP A 120 5.59 53.08 -55.72
N GLN A 121 6.44 53.58 -54.82
CA GLN A 121 6.91 54.97 -54.83
C GLN A 121 7.80 55.30 -56.05
N LEU A 122 8.55 54.31 -56.57
CA LEU A 122 9.31 54.46 -57.82
C LEU A 122 8.41 54.35 -59.07
N SER A 123 7.16 53.88 -58.92
CA SER A 123 6.27 53.50 -60.02
C SER A 123 5.08 54.44 -60.27
N GLY A 124 5.06 55.70 -59.82
CA GLY A 124 4.04 56.63 -60.34
C GLY A 124 4.22 58.14 -60.10
N PRO A 125 3.55 59.03 -60.88
CA PRO A 125 2.58 58.76 -61.96
C PRO A 125 2.95 59.46 -63.30
N GLY A 126 2.93 58.76 -64.44
CA GLY A 126 2.91 59.46 -65.75
C GLY A 126 3.43 58.73 -66.98
N GLN A 127 2.73 57.68 -67.46
CA GLN A 127 2.64 57.46 -68.91
C GLN A 127 1.46 56.54 -69.28
N ARG A 128 0.22 57.05 -69.16
CA ARG A 128 -0.87 56.52 -69.98
C ARG A 128 -0.83 57.28 -71.31
N ARG A 129 -0.17 56.73 -72.33
CA ARG A 129 -0.40 57.17 -73.71
C ARG A 129 -1.75 56.62 -74.16
N PRO A 130 -2.62 57.42 -74.77
CA PRO A 130 -3.78 56.88 -75.47
C PRO A 130 -3.27 56.11 -76.70
N LEU A 131 -3.81 54.91 -76.89
CA LEU A 131 -3.64 54.12 -78.11
C LEU A 131 -4.47 54.77 -79.24
N PRO A 132 -4.02 54.63 -80.50
CA PRO A 132 -4.64 55.26 -81.66
C PRO A 132 -6.07 54.78 -81.94
#